data_AF-A0A7K1ZP40-F1
#
_entry.id   AF-A0A7K1ZP40-F1
#
_cell.length_a   1.000
_cell.length_b   1.000
_cell.length_c   1.000
_cell.angle_alpha   90.00
_cell.angle_beta   90.00
_cell.angle_gamma   90.00
#
_symmetry.space_group_name_H-M   'P 1'
#
loop_
_entity.id
_entity.type
_entity.pdbx_description
1 polymer ?
#
loop_
_entity_poly.entity_id
_entity_poly.type
_entity_poly.pdbx_seq_one_letter_code
_entity_poly.pdbx_strand_id
1 'polypeptide(L)'
;MSVIVKRTVSVIEPGDKSRSGNGVLRIRDFETAHSYVLLGEPGMGKSTEFEEEARRIHAAPTIPAYEFIRPKPSTPSKWQKAPLFIDGLDEVRVGAGDPRDALNKVIEQLEALGKPQFRLSCRSISWLEPGDRKRLAKLSNSRDIPVLLLNPLNNDDIREIISEPKAKAFIRQAYEHNMEAFLGNPQLLDVLLKSVENDGWSDSPTKTFENACRELIREKNHEHRDARSSEILPSSEAVLSAAGQLAAFMLIA
;
A
#
# COMPACT_ATOMS: atom_id res chain seq x y z
N MET A 1 -2.62 -18.55 3.94
CA MET A 1 -2.52 -17.96 5.30
C MET A 1 -1.61 -16.76 5.18
N SER A 2 -2.09 -15.54 5.46
CA SER A 2 -1.24 -14.35 5.46
C SER A 2 -0.43 -14.38 6.75
N VAL A 3 0.86 -14.73 6.68
CA VAL A 3 1.76 -14.58 7.82
C VAL A 3 2.03 -13.10 7.99
N ILE A 4 1.68 -12.56 9.16
CA ILE A 4 1.77 -11.14 9.46
C ILE A 4 3.18 -10.84 9.98
N VAL A 5 3.91 -10.01 9.26
CA VAL A 5 5.26 -9.58 9.63
C VAL A 5 5.22 -8.25 10.37
N LYS A 6 6.14 -8.05 11.31
CA LYS A 6 6.32 -6.77 11.99
C LYS A 6 6.95 -5.73 11.05
N ARG A 7 6.12 -4.99 10.31
CA ARG A 7 6.59 -4.02 9.33
C ARG A 7 7.29 -2.82 9.96
N THR A 8 8.31 -2.36 9.27
CA THR A 8 9.13 -1.21 9.66
C THR A 8 8.78 0.01 8.81
N VAL A 9 8.99 1.20 9.37
CA VAL A 9 8.66 2.47 8.73
C VAL A 9 9.81 3.46 8.84
N SER A 10 9.87 4.41 7.91
CA SER A 10 10.70 5.60 7.99
C SER A 10 9.81 6.83 8.19
N VAL A 11 10.22 7.79 9.01
CA VAL A 11 9.48 9.05 9.15
C VAL A 11 9.92 10.00 8.04
N ILE A 12 8.95 10.58 7.34
CA ILE A 12 9.19 11.64 6.35
C ILE A 12 9.16 12.96 7.10
N GLU A 13 10.32 13.61 7.19
CA GLU A 13 10.49 14.92 7.79
C GLU A 13 10.09 16.04 6.81
N PRO A 14 9.60 17.19 7.30
CA PRO A 14 9.30 18.34 6.45
C PRO A 14 10.57 18.84 5.73
N GLY A 15 10.58 18.76 4.40
CA GLY A 15 11.65 19.32 3.56
C GLY A 15 12.88 18.43 3.36
N ASP A 16 12.88 17.19 3.85
CA ASP A 16 13.98 16.23 3.65
C ASP A 16 13.45 14.91 3.06
N LYS A 17 14.25 14.24 2.22
CA LYS A 17 13.95 12.86 1.77
C LYS A 17 14.33 11.92 2.90
N SER A 18 13.36 11.60 3.77
CA SER A 18 13.40 10.57 4.84
C SER A 18 14.71 10.50 5.64
N ARG A 19 14.71 10.97 6.90
CA ARG A 19 15.76 10.57 7.85
C ARG A 19 15.43 9.18 8.39
N SER A 20 16.27 8.20 8.05
CA SER A 20 16.41 7.00 8.88
C SER A 20 17.13 7.44 10.16
N GLY A 21 16.38 7.78 11.20
CA GLY A 21 16.96 7.89 12.54
C GLY A 21 17.65 6.58 12.89
N ASN A 22 18.69 6.61 13.72
CA ASN A 22 19.59 5.47 14.03
C ASN A 22 18.92 4.21 14.64
N GLY A 23 17.59 4.10 14.66
CA GLY A 23 16.84 2.91 15.06
C GLY A 23 15.77 2.54 14.04
N VAL A 24 15.56 1.24 13.83
CA VAL A 24 14.49 0.71 12.98
C VAL A 24 13.15 0.96 13.67
N LEU A 25 12.37 1.91 13.15
CA LEU A 25 11.02 2.20 13.66
C LEU A 25 10.02 1.18 13.12
N ARG A 26 9.03 0.82 13.92
CA ARG A 26 7.91 -0.03 13.55
C ARG A 26 6.64 0.80 13.43
N ILE A 27 5.73 0.38 12.58
CA ILE A 27 4.41 1.02 12.49
C ILE A 27 3.69 1.05 13.85
N ARG A 28 3.86 -0.01 14.64
CA ARG A 28 3.27 -0.14 15.99
C ARG A 28 3.75 0.92 16.97
N ASP A 29 4.93 1.51 16.75
CA ASP A 29 5.46 2.56 17.61
C ASP A 29 4.62 3.86 17.49
N PHE A 30 3.74 3.94 16.49
CA PHE A 30 2.84 5.07 16.23
C PHE A 30 1.37 4.78 16.60
N GLU A 31 1.06 3.62 17.20
CA GLU A 31 -0.33 3.28 17.61
C GLU A 31 -0.90 4.32 18.60
N THR A 32 -0.06 4.92 19.46
CA THR A 32 -0.48 5.96 20.42
C THR A 32 -0.58 7.36 19.80
N ALA A 33 -0.14 7.55 18.56
CA ALA A 33 -0.31 8.84 17.88
C ALA A 33 -1.80 9.11 17.66
N HIS A 34 -2.21 10.37 17.81
CA HIS A 34 -3.61 10.74 17.54
C HIS A 34 -4.00 10.41 16.09
N SER A 35 -3.15 10.79 15.14
CA SER A 35 -3.33 10.48 13.73
C SER A 35 -1.97 10.32 13.06
N TYR A 36 -1.90 9.55 11.97
CA TYR A 36 -0.73 9.48 11.09
C TYR A 36 -1.14 9.21 9.63
N VAL A 37 -0.22 9.49 8.71
CA VAL A 37 -0.31 9.12 7.29
C VAL A 37 0.65 7.96 7.02
N LEU A 38 0.20 6.93 6.30
CA LEU A 38 1.02 5.79 5.88
C LEU A 38 1.18 5.80 4.36
N LEU A 39 2.40 6.03 3.91
CA LEU A 39 2.80 6.00 2.51
C LEU A 39 3.46 4.67 2.15
N GLY A 40 3.37 4.32 0.88
CA GLY A 40 4.08 3.19 0.30
C GLY A 40 3.60 2.90 -1.11
N GLU A 41 4.43 2.23 -1.88
CA GLU A 41 4.08 1.82 -3.25
C GLU A 41 2.87 0.87 -3.30
N PRO A 42 2.25 0.70 -4.48
CA PRO A 42 1.26 -0.34 -4.70
C PRO A 42 1.80 -1.71 -4.25
N GLY A 43 0.96 -2.51 -3.56
CA GLY A 43 1.37 -3.83 -3.08
C GLY A 43 2.24 -3.84 -1.81
N MET A 44 2.63 -2.68 -1.27
CA MET A 44 3.49 -2.62 -0.07
C MET A 44 2.87 -3.14 1.23
N GLY A 45 1.55 -3.38 1.25
CA GLY A 45 0.82 -3.92 2.40
C GLY A 45 0.13 -2.88 3.30
N LYS A 46 -0.11 -1.65 2.81
CA LYS A 46 -0.79 -0.58 3.58
C LYS A 46 -2.16 -1.02 4.12
N SER A 47 -3.01 -1.58 3.26
CA SER A 47 -4.34 -2.08 3.62
C SER A 47 -4.27 -3.17 4.69
N THR A 48 -3.35 -4.13 4.51
CA THR A 48 -3.11 -5.20 5.48
C THR A 48 -2.70 -4.63 6.85
N GLU A 49 -1.79 -3.66 6.90
CA GLU A 49 -1.41 -3.02 8.17
C GLU A 49 -2.60 -2.31 8.86
N PHE A 50 -3.45 -1.65 8.09
CA PHE A 50 -4.65 -1.00 8.61
C PHE A 50 -5.66 -2.01 9.16
N GLU A 51 -5.94 -3.08 8.42
CA GLU A 51 -6.81 -4.18 8.87
C GLU A 51 -6.29 -4.83 10.16
N GLU A 52 -4.97 -5.03 10.25
CA GLU A 52 -4.33 -5.62 11.42
C GLU A 52 -4.40 -4.72 12.66
N GLU A 53 -4.10 -3.43 12.52
CA GLU A 53 -4.24 -2.46 13.62
C GLU A 53 -5.70 -2.30 14.04
N ALA A 54 -6.62 -2.17 13.07
CA ALA A 54 -8.05 -2.08 13.34
C ALA A 54 -8.58 -3.31 14.12
N ARG A 55 -8.09 -4.51 13.79
CA ARG A 55 -8.44 -5.75 14.51
C ARG A 55 -7.93 -5.73 15.95
N ARG A 56 -6.73 -5.22 16.20
CA ARG A 56 -6.15 -5.07 17.55
C ARG A 56 -6.94 -4.07 18.41
N ILE A 57 -7.41 -2.97 17.83
CA ILE A 57 -8.17 -1.91 18.52
C ILE A 57 -9.67 -2.25 18.61
N HIS A 58 -10.03 -3.53 18.72
CA HIS A 58 -11.41 -4.00 18.85
C HIS A 58 -12.33 -3.65 17.66
N ALA A 59 -11.87 -3.93 16.43
CA ALA A 59 -12.62 -3.75 15.19
C ALA A 59 -12.99 -2.29 14.88
N ALA A 60 -11.99 -1.42 14.94
CA ALA A 60 -12.09 -0.06 14.43
C ALA A 60 -12.49 -0.07 12.94
N PRO A 61 -13.25 0.92 12.46
CA PRO A 61 -13.74 0.93 11.08
C PRO A 61 -12.60 1.20 10.09
N THR A 62 -12.39 0.26 9.16
CA THR A 62 -11.60 0.45 7.93
C THR A 62 -12.53 0.81 6.79
N ILE A 63 -12.25 1.92 6.12
CA ILE A 63 -13.12 2.55 5.12
C ILE A 63 -12.25 2.96 3.93
N PRO A 64 -12.59 2.55 2.70
CA PRO A 64 -11.93 3.08 1.51
C PRO A 64 -12.14 4.60 1.38
N ALA A 65 -11.11 5.33 0.98
CA ALA A 65 -11.16 6.79 0.87
C ALA A 65 -12.27 7.25 -0.08
N TYR A 66 -12.51 6.52 -1.18
CA TYR A 66 -13.59 6.83 -2.13
C TYR A 66 -14.99 6.74 -1.50
N GLU A 67 -15.19 5.87 -0.50
CA GLU A 67 -16.45 5.76 0.24
C GLU A 67 -16.50 6.81 1.36
N PHE A 68 -15.36 7.07 2.00
CA PHE A 68 -15.25 8.05 3.07
C PHE A 68 -15.68 9.44 2.61
N ILE A 69 -15.23 9.90 1.44
CA ILE A 69 -15.54 11.23 0.90
C ILE A 69 -16.98 11.39 0.38
N ARG A 70 -17.76 10.31 0.28
CA ARG A 70 -19.17 10.42 -0.15
C ARG A 70 -20.00 11.09 0.95
N PRO A 71 -20.88 12.04 0.60
CA PRO A 71 -21.82 12.64 1.55
C PRO A 71 -22.65 11.55 2.24
N LYS A 72 -22.77 11.62 3.56
CA LYS A 72 -23.57 10.67 4.35
C LYS A 72 -24.70 11.42 5.05
N PRO A 73 -25.94 10.89 5.06
CA PRO A 73 -27.07 11.52 5.73
C PRO A 73 -26.93 11.50 7.26
N SER A 74 -26.14 10.57 7.81
CA SER A 74 -25.80 10.53 9.24
C SER A 74 -24.43 9.89 9.46
N THR A 75 -23.76 10.32 10.53
CA THR A 75 -22.49 9.76 10.99
C THR A 75 -22.73 8.45 11.74
N PRO A 76 -22.11 7.33 11.34
CA PRO A 76 -22.21 6.09 12.11
C PRO A 76 -21.61 6.26 13.52
N SER A 77 -22.34 5.85 14.55
CA SER A 77 -21.91 5.97 15.96
C SER A 77 -20.57 5.27 16.26
N LYS A 78 -20.21 4.25 15.48
CA LYS A 78 -18.94 3.52 15.59
C LYS A 78 -17.72 4.37 15.21
N TRP A 79 -17.90 5.49 14.50
CA TRP A 79 -16.80 6.35 14.02
C TRP A 79 -16.24 7.29 15.09
N GLN A 80 -16.90 7.38 16.25
CA GLN A 80 -16.52 8.32 17.31
C GLN A 80 -15.73 7.66 18.45
N LYS A 81 -15.62 6.33 18.46
CA LYS A 81 -15.08 5.56 19.60
C LYS A 81 -13.69 4.97 19.38
N ALA A 82 -13.21 4.96 18.13
CA ALA A 82 -11.93 4.36 17.74
C ALA A 82 -11.33 5.15 16.56
N PRO A 83 -10.01 5.02 16.29
CA PRO A 83 -9.38 5.60 15.11
C PRO A 83 -10.07 5.15 13.81
N LEU A 84 -10.24 6.07 12.86
CA LEU A 84 -10.74 5.75 11.52
C LEU A 84 -9.59 5.34 10.61
N PHE A 85 -9.66 4.18 9.98
CA PHE A 85 -8.65 3.72 9.02
C PHE A 85 -9.15 4.03 7.60
N ILE A 86 -8.64 5.12 7.02
CA ILE A 86 -9.05 5.64 5.70
C ILE A 86 -8.02 5.18 4.67
N ASP A 87 -8.38 4.21 3.84
CA ASP A 87 -7.43 3.53 2.94
C ASP A 87 -7.55 4.01 1.49
N GLY A 88 -6.41 4.33 0.85
CA GLY A 88 -6.34 4.60 -0.59
C GLY A 88 -6.71 6.03 -1.01
N LEU A 89 -6.12 7.07 -0.39
CA LEU A 89 -6.32 8.46 -0.85
C LEU A 89 -5.99 8.64 -2.35
N ASP A 90 -4.98 7.94 -2.84
CA ASP A 90 -4.56 7.96 -4.24
C ASP A 90 -5.66 7.49 -5.21
N GLU A 91 -6.54 6.58 -4.80
CA GLU A 91 -7.63 6.07 -5.63
C GLU A 91 -8.68 7.14 -5.95
N VAL A 92 -8.82 8.14 -5.07
CA VAL A 92 -9.75 9.26 -5.24
C VAL A 92 -9.12 10.41 -6.03
N ARG A 93 -7.78 10.49 -6.02
CA ARG A 93 -7.04 11.50 -6.80
C ARG A 93 -7.07 11.18 -8.29
N VAL A 94 -7.02 9.89 -8.64
CA VAL A 94 -7.16 9.43 -10.02
C VAL A 94 -8.60 9.70 -10.48
N GLY A 95 -8.81 10.81 -11.19
CA GLY A 95 -10.12 11.28 -11.65
C GLY A 95 -10.61 12.59 -11.03
N ALA A 96 -9.88 13.15 -10.04
CA ALA A 96 -10.13 14.50 -9.57
C ALA A 96 -9.59 15.53 -10.58
N GLY A 97 -10.34 16.61 -10.83
CA GLY A 97 -9.86 17.73 -11.66
C GLY A 97 -8.67 18.44 -11.01
N ASP A 98 -8.79 18.77 -9.72
CA ASP A 98 -7.68 19.25 -8.89
C ASP A 98 -7.26 18.13 -7.91
N PRO A 99 -6.00 17.67 -7.94
CA PRO A 99 -5.54 16.62 -7.04
C PRO A 99 -5.68 17.00 -5.56
N ARG A 100 -5.74 18.30 -5.22
CA ARG A 100 -5.92 18.79 -3.84
C ARG A 100 -7.32 18.52 -3.29
N ASP A 101 -8.32 18.38 -4.16
CA ASP A 101 -9.71 18.23 -3.74
C ASP A 101 -9.97 16.92 -3.01
N ALA A 102 -9.26 15.85 -3.39
CA ALA A 102 -9.39 14.55 -2.74
C ALA A 102 -9.09 14.65 -1.23
N LEU A 103 -7.97 15.30 -0.87
CA LEU A 103 -7.62 15.50 0.54
C LEU A 103 -8.55 16.50 1.23
N ASN A 104 -8.97 17.57 0.54
CA ASN A 104 -9.91 18.53 1.12
C ASN A 104 -11.22 17.86 1.53
N LYS A 105 -11.79 16.98 0.68
CA LYS A 105 -13.00 16.22 1.01
C LYS A 105 -12.80 15.30 2.22
N VAL A 106 -11.63 14.66 2.35
CA VAL A 106 -11.30 13.86 3.54
C VAL A 106 -11.28 14.76 4.79
N ILE A 107 -10.65 15.92 4.71
CA ILE A 107 -10.58 16.90 5.80
C ILE A 107 -11.97 17.37 6.20
N GLU A 108 -12.81 17.76 5.24
CA GLU A 108 -14.19 18.22 5.49
C GLU A 108 -15.01 17.16 6.23
N GLN A 109 -14.89 15.89 5.82
CA GLN A 109 -15.55 14.79 6.53
C GLN A 109 -15.00 14.62 7.95
N LEU A 110 -13.68 14.65 8.15
CA LEU A 110 -13.08 14.57 9.49
C LEU A 110 -13.50 15.75 10.39
N GLU A 111 -13.63 16.95 9.84
CA GLU A 111 -14.13 18.12 10.59
C GLU A 111 -15.60 17.97 10.98
N ALA A 112 -16.45 17.51 10.05
CA ALA A 112 -17.86 17.23 10.32
C ALA A 112 -18.06 16.15 11.41
N LEU A 113 -17.08 15.25 11.57
CA LEU A 113 -17.04 14.21 12.59
C LEU A 113 -16.48 14.70 13.94
N GLY A 114 -16.10 15.96 14.07
CA GLY A 114 -15.51 16.49 15.29
C GLY A 114 -14.02 16.17 15.45
N LYS A 115 -13.30 15.98 14.34
CA LYS A 115 -11.84 15.74 14.28
C LYS A 115 -11.39 14.47 15.03
N PRO A 116 -11.94 13.28 14.70
CA PRO A 116 -11.56 12.03 15.34
C PRO A 116 -10.10 11.64 15.05
N GLN A 117 -9.57 10.68 15.81
CA GLN A 117 -8.33 9.99 15.49
C GLN A 117 -8.46 9.29 14.12
N PHE A 118 -7.42 9.33 13.30
CA PHE A 118 -7.45 8.70 11.98
C PHE A 118 -6.10 8.19 11.52
N ARG A 119 -6.10 7.14 10.70
CA ARG A 119 -4.97 6.68 9.88
C ARG A 119 -5.34 6.89 8.43
N LEU A 120 -4.46 7.50 7.65
CA LEU A 120 -4.72 7.75 6.22
C LEU A 120 -3.64 7.08 5.38
N SER A 121 -4.02 6.24 4.42
CA SER A 121 -3.06 5.61 3.51
C SER A 121 -3.01 6.34 2.15
N CYS A 122 -1.84 6.35 1.51
CA CYS A 122 -1.67 6.89 0.16
C CYS A 122 -0.44 6.25 -0.53
N ARG A 123 -0.37 6.33 -1.87
CA ARG A 123 0.89 6.10 -2.59
C ARG A 123 1.90 7.21 -2.33
N SER A 124 3.18 6.83 -2.24
CA SER A 124 4.28 7.77 -1.99
C SER A 124 4.33 8.88 -3.04
N ILE A 125 4.21 8.52 -4.32
CA ILE A 125 4.24 9.47 -5.45
C ILE A 125 3.01 10.39 -5.53
N SER A 126 1.90 9.98 -4.91
CA SER A 126 0.64 10.75 -4.89
C SER A 126 0.55 11.69 -3.69
N TRP A 127 1.53 11.67 -2.79
CA TRP A 127 1.61 12.55 -1.63
C TRP A 127 2.26 13.90 -2.00
N LEU A 128 1.54 15.01 -1.81
CA LEU A 128 1.98 16.34 -2.24
C LEU A 128 2.62 17.13 -1.09
N GLU A 129 3.88 16.85 -0.77
CA GLU A 129 4.65 17.67 0.17
C GLU A 129 4.96 19.07 -0.40
N PRO A 130 4.99 20.14 0.42
CA PRO A 130 4.57 20.21 1.82
C PRO A 130 3.06 20.50 1.98
N GLY A 131 2.31 20.56 0.87
CA GLY A 131 0.93 21.04 0.82
C GLY A 131 -0.05 20.18 1.61
N ASP A 132 0.01 18.86 1.44
CA ASP A 132 -0.89 17.92 2.09
C ASP A 132 -0.67 17.89 3.60
N ARG A 133 0.59 17.86 4.05
CA ARG A 133 0.96 17.98 5.46
C ARG A 133 0.37 19.24 6.10
N LYS A 134 0.58 20.41 5.47
CA LYS A 134 0.05 21.69 5.98
C LYS A 134 -1.49 21.71 6.06
N ARG A 135 -2.18 20.99 5.18
CA ARG A 135 -3.65 20.88 5.21
C ARG A 135 -4.10 20.01 6.38
N LEU A 136 -3.48 18.85 6.54
CA LEU A 136 -3.79 17.92 7.63
C LEU A 136 -3.48 18.51 9.01
N ALA A 137 -2.42 19.32 9.15
CA ALA A 137 -2.09 19.99 10.41
C ALA A 137 -3.22 20.90 10.96
N LYS A 138 -4.16 21.33 10.11
CA LYS A 138 -5.34 22.11 10.54
C LYS A 138 -6.33 21.28 11.37
N LEU A 139 -6.35 19.95 11.20
CA LEU A 139 -7.19 19.03 11.96
C LEU A 139 -6.68 18.86 13.41
N SER A 140 -5.37 18.89 13.61
CA SER A 140 -4.70 18.55 14.87
C SER A 140 -4.36 19.76 15.73
N ASN A 141 -5.04 20.91 15.55
CA ASN A 141 -4.70 22.19 16.19
C ASN A 141 -3.22 22.56 15.98
N SER A 142 -2.71 22.38 14.75
CA SER A 142 -1.33 22.66 14.35
C SER A 142 -0.26 21.74 14.96
N ARG A 143 -0.64 20.60 15.57
CA ARG A 143 0.33 19.53 15.91
C ARG A 143 0.72 18.78 14.64
N ASP A 144 1.99 18.41 14.52
CA ASP A 144 2.45 17.65 13.35
C ASP A 144 1.77 16.27 13.33
N ILE A 145 1.31 15.86 12.14
CA ILE A 145 0.75 14.53 11.89
C ILE A 145 1.87 13.72 11.25
N PRO A 146 2.41 12.69 11.92
CA PRO A 146 3.50 11.88 11.38
C PRO A 146 3.14 11.35 9.99
N VAL A 147 4.08 11.50 9.06
CA VAL A 147 4.00 10.89 7.74
C VAL A 147 5.02 9.76 7.71
N LEU A 148 4.53 8.53 7.62
CA LEU A 148 5.31 7.31 7.70
C LEU A 148 5.43 6.71 6.31
N LEU A 149 6.63 6.27 5.92
CA LEU A 149 6.87 5.49 4.71
C LEU A 149 7.09 4.04 5.10
N LEU A 150 6.29 3.14 4.55
CA LEU A 150 6.44 1.70 4.77
C LEU A 150 7.72 1.22 4.07
N ASN A 151 8.64 0.62 4.84
CA ASN A 151 9.91 0.15 4.29
C ASN A 151 9.70 -1.14 3.47
N PRO A 152 10.57 -1.43 2.49
CA PRO A 152 10.62 -2.73 1.84
C PRO A 152 10.74 -3.88 2.85
N LEU A 153 10.24 -5.06 2.50
CA LEU A 153 10.56 -6.30 3.22
C LEU A 153 12.06 -6.54 3.19
N ASN A 154 12.63 -6.95 4.32
CA ASN A 154 14.00 -7.42 4.42
C ASN A 154 14.06 -8.95 4.49
N ASN A 155 15.27 -9.53 4.54
CA ASN A 155 15.43 -10.98 4.60
C ASN A 155 14.83 -11.64 5.84
N ASP A 156 14.79 -10.95 6.98
CA ASP A 156 14.17 -11.47 8.20
C ASP A 156 12.65 -11.49 8.09
N ASP A 157 12.08 -10.45 7.46
CA ASP A 157 10.66 -10.40 7.12
C ASP A 157 10.26 -11.58 6.22
N ILE A 158 11.07 -11.85 5.18
CA ILE A 158 10.83 -12.96 4.24
C ILE A 158 10.95 -14.32 4.95
N ARG A 159 11.88 -14.46 5.90
CA ARG A 159 12.00 -15.66 6.73
C ARG A 159 10.78 -15.87 7.61
N GLU A 160 10.18 -14.81 8.13
CA GLU A 160 8.93 -14.90 8.88
C GLU A 160 7.78 -15.36 7.96
N ILE A 161 7.68 -14.80 6.75
CA ILE A 161 6.61 -15.14 5.77
C ILE A 161 6.70 -16.59 5.28
N ILE A 162 7.87 -17.03 4.81
CA ILE A 162 8.03 -18.32 4.13
C ILE A 162 8.38 -19.45 5.13
N SER A 163 8.95 -19.09 6.29
CA SER A 163 9.53 -20.00 7.29
C SER A 163 10.76 -20.79 6.80
N GLU A 164 11.70 -21.04 7.71
CA GLU A 164 12.92 -21.82 7.42
C GLU A 164 12.63 -23.35 7.35
N PRO A 165 13.40 -24.13 6.57
CA PRO A 165 14.58 -23.75 5.77
C PRO A 165 14.24 -23.24 4.35
N LYS A 166 12.96 -23.21 3.99
CA LYS A 166 12.49 -22.85 2.64
C LYS A 166 12.84 -21.40 2.30
N ALA A 167 12.69 -20.49 3.26
CA ALA A 167 12.99 -19.08 3.09
C ALA A 167 14.43 -18.84 2.61
N LYS A 168 15.43 -19.45 3.26
CA LYS A 168 16.84 -19.28 2.87
C LYS A 168 17.12 -19.76 1.45
N ALA A 169 16.56 -20.90 1.06
CA ALA A 169 16.71 -21.43 -0.29
C ALA A 169 16.03 -20.51 -1.31
N PHE A 170 14.81 -20.05 -1.02
CA PHE A 170 14.05 -19.15 -1.88
C PHE A 170 14.76 -17.81 -2.11
N ILE A 171 15.24 -17.17 -1.03
CA ILE A 171 16.00 -15.91 -1.14
C ILE A 171 17.23 -16.10 -2.02
N ARG A 172 18.02 -17.17 -1.80
CA ARG A 172 19.20 -17.46 -2.61
C ARG A 172 18.85 -17.62 -4.09
N GLN A 173 17.82 -18.41 -4.39
CA GLN A 173 17.37 -18.64 -5.76
C GLN A 173 16.86 -17.36 -6.42
N ALA A 174 16.18 -16.48 -5.68
CA ALA A 174 15.77 -15.18 -6.20
C ALA A 174 16.97 -14.35 -6.69
N TYR A 175 18.08 -14.32 -5.95
CA TYR A 175 19.31 -13.66 -6.41
C TYR A 175 19.97 -14.38 -7.59
N GLU A 176 20.03 -15.72 -7.58
CA GLU A 176 20.62 -16.50 -8.67
C GLU A 176 19.87 -16.30 -10.01
N HIS A 177 18.57 -16.00 -9.94
CA HIS A 177 17.71 -15.75 -11.09
C HIS A 177 17.46 -14.25 -11.38
N ASN A 178 18.17 -13.32 -10.74
CA ASN A 178 18.00 -11.85 -10.88
C ASN A 178 16.57 -11.35 -10.59
N MET A 179 15.93 -11.92 -9.58
CA MET A 179 14.56 -11.61 -9.12
C MET A 179 14.55 -10.90 -7.76
N GLU A 180 15.67 -10.42 -7.26
CA GLU A 180 15.78 -9.78 -5.94
C GLU A 180 14.88 -8.54 -5.79
N ALA A 181 14.60 -7.83 -6.90
CA ALA A 181 13.69 -6.69 -6.93
C ALA A 181 12.24 -7.05 -6.50
N PHE A 182 11.84 -8.31 -6.61
CA PHE A 182 10.51 -8.78 -6.18
C PHE A 182 10.42 -8.98 -4.67
N LEU A 183 11.55 -9.19 -3.99
CA LEU A 183 11.58 -9.59 -2.59
C LEU A 183 11.09 -8.50 -1.63
N GLY A 184 11.36 -7.23 -1.97
CA GLY A 184 11.07 -6.09 -1.09
C GLY A 184 9.60 -5.67 -1.05
N ASN A 185 8.78 -6.09 -2.02
CA ASN A 185 7.36 -5.74 -2.10
C ASN A 185 6.51 -6.98 -1.82
N PRO A 186 5.66 -7.01 -0.77
CA PRO A 186 4.85 -8.17 -0.41
C PRO A 186 4.01 -8.75 -1.56
N GLN A 187 3.44 -7.89 -2.42
CA GLN A 187 2.65 -8.36 -3.56
C GLN A 187 3.55 -9.02 -4.62
N LEU A 188 4.70 -8.43 -4.92
CA LEU A 188 5.65 -9.01 -5.87
C LEU A 188 6.27 -10.30 -5.34
N LEU A 189 6.52 -10.37 -4.03
CA LEU A 189 6.96 -11.58 -3.34
C LEU A 189 5.92 -12.71 -3.48
N ASP A 190 4.64 -12.42 -3.23
CA ASP A 190 3.53 -13.39 -3.44
C ASP A 190 3.44 -13.86 -4.90
N VAL A 191 3.62 -12.95 -5.86
CA VAL A 191 3.66 -13.27 -7.29
C VAL A 191 4.82 -14.21 -7.61
N LEU A 192 6.03 -13.90 -7.12
CA LEU A 192 7.20 -14.73 -7.37
C LEU A 192 7.05 -16.10 -6.71
N LEU A 193 6.57 -16.16 -5.47
CA LEU A 193 6.29 -17.42 -4.77
C LEU A 193 5.35 -18.32 -5.58
N LYS A 194 4.22 -17.78 -6.04
CA LYS A 194 3.24 -18.54 -6.83
C LYS A 194 3.78 -18.97 -8.19
N SER A 195 4.55 -18.10 -8.85
CA SER A 195 5.20 -18.41 -10.12
C SER A 195 6.12 -19.63 -10.00
N VAL A 196 6.97 -19.67 -8.97
CA VAL A 196 7.91 -20.79 -8.77
C VAL A 196 7.26 -22.02 -8.13
N GLU A 197 6.16 -21.88 -7.38
CA GLU A 197 5.39 -23.03 -6.89
C GLU A 197 4.73 -23.81 -8.03
N ASN A 198 4.25 -23.11 -9.07
CA ASN A 198 3.59 -23.73 -10.21
C ASN A 198 4.56 -24.32 -11.23
N ASP A 199 5.63 -23.59 -11.58
CA ASP A 199 6.51 -23.92 -12.71
C ASP A 199 7.97 -24.23 -12.31
N GLY A 200 8.29 -24.13 -11.01
CA GLY A 200 9.67 -24.19 -10.52
C GLY A 200 10.47 -22.93 -10.85
N TRP A 201 11.71 -22.89 -10.37
CA TRP A 201 12.70 -21.93 -10.87
C TRP A 201 13.10 -22.37 -12.28
N SER A 202 12.87 -21.53 -13.28
CA SER A 202 13.24 -21.86 -14.66
C SER A 202 14.71 -21.57 -14.93
N ASP A 203 15.34 -22.36 -15.79
CA ASP A 203 16.75 -22.19 -16.19
C ASP A 203 17.09 -20.82 -16.83
N SER A 204 16.09 -19.99 -17.15
CA SER A 204 16.24 -18.64 -17.67
C SER A 204 15.56 -17.61 -16.76
N PRO A 205 16.27 -16.56 -16.29
CA PRO A 205 15.67 -15.40 -15.61
C PRO A 205 14.47 -14.81 -16.37
N THR A 206 14.57 -14.69 -17.70
CA THR A 206 13.50 -14.15 -18.55
C THR A 206 12.21 -14.94 -18.40
N LYS A 207 12.30 -16.27 -18.40
CA LYS A 207 11.12 -17.14 -18.28
C LYS A 207 10.48 -17.03 -16.89
N THR A 208 11.27 -16.92 -15.82
CA THR A 208 10.75 -16.66 -14.47
C THR A 208 10.01 -15.32 -14.40
N PHE A 209 10.55 -14.29 -15.07
CA PHE A 209 9.93 -12.97 -15.14
C PHE A 209 8.61 -13.00 -15.93
N GLU A 210 8.58 -13.67 -17.09
CA GLU A 210 7.37 -13.83 -17.90
C GLU A 210 6.24 -14.53 -17.11
N ASN A 211 6.57 -15.59 -16.37
CA ASN A 211 5.61 -16.27 -15.52
C ASN A 211 5.08 -15.35 -14.40
N ALA A 212 5.97 -14.56 -13.77
CA ALA A 212 5.57 -13.55 -12.79
C ALA A 212 4.64 -12.49 -13.40
N CYS A 213 4.91 -12.01 -14.62
CA CYS A 213 4.02 -11.08 -15.33
C CYS A 213 2.64 -11.70 -15.59
N ARG A 214 2.57 -12.98 -15.98
CA ARG A 214 1.30 -13.70 -16.18
C ARG A 214 0.49 -13.82 -14.89
N GLU A 215 1.15 -13.96 -13.74
CA GLU A 215 0.48 -13.92 -12.44
C GLU A 215 0.03 -12.50 -12.06
N LEU A 216 0.81 -11.46 -12.41
CA LEU A 216 0.52 -10.07 -12.04
C LEU A 216 -0.70 -9.48 -12.76
N ILE A 217 -0.96 -9.88 -14.01
CA ILE A 217 -2.12 -9.38 -14.79
C ILE A 217 -3.47 -9.90 -14.31
N ARG A 218 -3.51 -10.90 -13.42
CA ARG A 218 -4.76 -11.46 -12.90
C ARG A 218 -5.36 -10.51 -11.86
N GLU A 219 -6.54 -9.97 -12.15
CA GLU A 219 -7.31 -9.18 -11.17
C GLU A 219 -7.76 -10.07 -10.00
N LYS A 220 -7.26 -9.75 -8.81
CA LYS A 220 -7.54 -10.50 -7.57
C LYS A 220 -8.76 -9.93 -6.84
N ASN A 221 -9.05 -8.63 -7.00
CA ASN A 221 -10.18 -7.99 -6.33
C ASN A 221 -11.50 -8.43 -6.98
N HIS A 222 -12.37 -9.07 -6.20
CA HIS A 222 -13.70 -9.51 -6.64
C HIS A 222 -14.59 -8.33 -7.04
N GLU A 223 -14.60 -7.23 -6.29
CA GLU A 223 -15.42 -6.06 -6.60
C GLU A 223 -14.98 -5.41 -7.92
N HIS A 224 -13.69 -5.38 -8.21
CA HIS A 224 -13.18 -4.88 -9.49
C HIS A 224 -13.52 -5.81 -10.65
N ARG A 225 -13.48 -7.13 -10.44
CA ARG A 225 -13.93 -8.10 -11.45
C ARG A 225 -15.42 -7.96 -11.74
N ASP A 226 -16.23 -7.80 -10.70
CA ASP A 226 -17.67 -7.65 -10.81
C ASP A 226 -18.04 -6.30 -11.47
N ALA A 227 -17.37 -5.21 -11.09
CA ALA A 227 -17.56 -3.90 -11.72
C ALA A 227 -17.22 -3.88 -13.22
N ARG A 228 -16.29 -4.75 -13.65
CA ARG A 228 -15.87 -4.90 -15.05
C ARG A 228 -16.47 -6.11 -15.75
N SER A 229 -17.40 -6.83 -15.11
CA SER A 229 -17.92 -8.09 -15.66
C SER A 229 -18.72 -7.91 -16.96
N SER A 230 -19.19 -6.69 -17.22
CA SER A 230 -19.90 -6.30 -18.45
C SER A 230 -18.99 -5.73 -19.55
N GLU A 231 -17.70 -5.53 -19.28
CA GLU A 231 -16.75 -4.97 -20.25
C GLU A 231 -16.06 -6.07 -21.07
N ILE A 232 -15.85 -5.82 -22.36
CA ILE A 232 -14.97 -6.67 -23.18
C ILE A 232 -13.53 -6.37 -22.76
N LEU A 233 -13.00 -7.21 -21.87
CA LEU A 233 -11.62 -7.07 -21.40
C LEU A 233 -10.63 -7.52 -22.50
N PRO A 234 -9.49 -6.83 -22.66
CA PRO A 234 -8.43 -7.30 -23.55
C PRO A 234 -7.89 -8.66 -23.10
N SER A 235 -7.39 -9.46 -24.07
CA SER A 235 -6.75 -10.74 -23.74
C SER A 235 -5.50 -10.54 -22.87
N SER A 236 -5.11 -11.57 -22.13
CA SER A 236 -3.89 -11.55 -21.32
C SER A 236 -2.66 -11.20 -22.16
N GLU A 237 -2.58 -11.73 -23.38
CA GLU A 237 -1.50 -11.45 -24.34
C GLU A 237 -1.50 -9.99 -24.78
N ALA A 238 -2.67 -9.40 -25.02
CA ALA A 238 -2.78 -7.99 -25.40
C ALA A 238 -2.33 -7.07 -24.26
N VAL A 239 -2.72 -7.38 -23.02
CA VAL A 239 -2.29 -6.64 -21.83
C VAL A 239 -0.77 -6.75 -21.65
N LEU A 240 -0.20 -7.95 -21.74
CA LEU A 240 1.24 -8.17 -21.60
C LEU A 240 2.03 -7.45 -22.69
N SER A 241 1.56 -7.50 -23.95
CA SER A 241 2.18 -6.80 -25.07
C SER A 241 2.18 -5.29 -24.86
N ALA A 242 1.04 -4.71 -24.47
CA ALA A 242 0.94 -3.28 -24.19
C ALA A 242 1.82 -2.86 -23.00
N ALA A 243 1.83 -3.63 -21.92
CA ALA A 243 2.69 -3.39 -20.75
C ALA A 243 4.18 -3.45 -21.14
N GLY A 244 4.57 -4.44 -21.94
CA GLY A 244 5.94 -4.57 -22.46
C GLY A 244 6.38 -3.37 -23.30
N GLN A 245 5.50 -2.86 -24.17
CA GLN A 245 5.77 -1.66 -24.97
C GLN A 245 5.96 -0.43 -24.09
N LEU A 246 5.10 -0.23 -23.09
CA LEU A 246 5.23 0.88 -22.14
C LEU A 246 6.51 0.77 -21.30
N ALA A 247 6.86 -0.43 -20.84
CA ALA A 247 8.10 -0.67 -20.11
C ALA A 247 9.34 -0.36 -20.97
N ALA A 248 9.35 -0.81 -22.23
CA ALA A 248 10.42 -0.50 -23.17
C ALA A 248 10.52 1.02 -23.42
N PHE A 249 9.39 1.71 -23.57
CA PHE A 249 9.38 3.17 -23.71
C PHE A 249 9.98 3.86 -22.49
N MET A 250 9.59 3.47 -21.27
CA MET A 250 10.12 4.07 -20.02
C MET A 250 11.62 3.80 -19.79
N LEU A 251 12.18 2.74 -20.36
CA LEU A 251 13.61 2.43 -20.24
C LEU A 251 14.48 3.17 -21.26
N ILE A 252 13.89 3.56 -22.40
CA ILE A 252 14.62 4.14 -23.53
C ILE A 252 14.45 5.67 -23.59
N ALA A 253 13.31 6.20 -23.13
CA ALA A 253 13.00 7.63 -23.10
C ALA A 253 13.63 8.34 -21.89
#